data_AF-A0A166B0Y8-F1
#
_entry.id   AF-A0A166B0Y8-F1
#
_cell.length_a   1.000
_cell.length_b   1.000
_cell.length_c   1.000
_cell.angle_alpha   90.00
_cell.angle_beta   90.00
_cell.angle_gamma   90.00
#
_symmetry.space_group_name_H-M   'P 1'
#
loop_
_entity.id
_entity.type
_entity.pdbx_description
1 polymer ?
#
loop_
_entity_poly.entity_id
_entity_poly.type
_entity_poly.pdbx_seq_one_letter_code
_entity_poly.pdbx_strand_id
1 'polypeptide(L)'
;MGRRSHEEPRGVEKDADIIVVDSSVLVHALYQVKKWCRDGRQEILIVPLEALNTLDLLKKGTSTLAQRARAASRILEAQVGTNPRIRVQQDDAFVFWDKISFKDLPATTAAEADAGQAPFNAANSPEWLRRTICCARWEMTNAQSPTTSAAQGQAGAAKTDQAPKVVLAVLASSPSHMSGAKRPDGSDVSPVPLPVTNLSASKHEPRTAGTLVYQWATRADIALLEIDPSAPVPPHQQPAVSPRPSPRASSEDERPKRPNGRGRRNSNLAPNAGGGAGLVERPPAVMAMMEMVAQPGPGKVVRLLARGEKLDPDP
;
A
#
# COMPACT_ATOMS: atom_id res chain seq x y z
N MET A 1 4.18 -34.45 36.03
CA MET A 1 4.84 -34.24 34.72
C MET A 1 3.79 -34.32 33.63
N GLY A 2 3.22 -33.19 33.21
CA GLY A 2 2.27 -33.15 32.09
C GLY A 2 3.01 -32.74 30.82
N ARG A 3 3.15 -33.68 29.87
CA ARG A 3 3.58 -33.37 28.50
C ARG A 3 2.53 -32.42 27.91
N ARG A 4 2.91 -31.16 27.68
CA ARG A 4 2.15 -30.28 26.79
C ARG A 4 2.33 -30.81 25.38
N SER A 5 1.31 -31.50 24.89
CA SER A 5 1.15 -31.83 23.48
C SER A 5 1.22 -30.54 22.68
N HIS A 6 2.20 -30.49 21.78
CA HIS A 6 2.38 -29.45 20.78
C HIS A 6 1.17 -29.51 19.85
N GLU A 7 0.17 -28.67 20.12
CA GLU A 7 -1.00 -28.51 19.27
C GLU A 7 -0.52 -27.77 18.02
N GLU A 8 -0.17 -28.51 16.96
CA GLU A 8 0.05 -27.89 15.66
C GLU A 8 -1.24 -27.18 15.26
N PRO A 9 -1.20 -25.85 15.02
CA PRO A 9 -2.39 -25.12 14.63
C PRO A 9 -2.86 -25.72 13.30
N ARG A 10 -4.10 -26.25 13.29
CA ARG A 10 -4.77 -26.78 12.09
C ARG A 10 -4.47 -25.85 10.92
N GLY A 11 -3.70 -26.38 9.97
CA GLY A 11 -3.03 -25.61 8.93
C GLY A 11 -3.99 -24.66 8.22
N VAL A 12 -3.89 -23.37 8.55
CA VAL A 12 -4.44 -22.34 7.69
C VAL A 12 -3.61 -22.43 6.41
N GLU A 13 -4.23 -22.93 5.36
CA GLU A 13 -3.58 -23.13 4.07
C GLU A 13 -2.87 -21.85 3.65
N LYS A 14 -1.55 -21.95 3.51
CA LYS A 14 -0.66 -20.85 3.21
C LYS A 14 -0.71 -20.62 1.71
N ASP A 15 -1.01 -19.39 1.29
CA ASP A 15 -1.15 -19.08 -0.14
C ASP A 15 0.23 -19.20 -0.85
N ALA A 16 1.28 -18.65 -0.22
CA ALA A 16 2.68 -18.70 -0.64
C ALA A 16 3.62 -18.28 0.52
N ASP A 17 4.92 -18.52 0.42
CA ASP A 17 5.90 -18.03 1.40
C ASP A 17 6.08 -16.51 1.33
N ILE A 18 6.20 -15.99 0.11
CA ILE A 18 6.34 -14.57 -0.18
C ILE A 18 5.31 -14.16 -1.22
N ILE A 19 4.59 -13.08 -0.95
CA ILE A 19 3.59 -12.49 -1.83
C ILE A 19 4.02 -11.08 -2.18
N VAL A 20 4.39 -10.87 -3.44
CA VAL A 20 4.62 -9.53 -3.99
C VAL A 20 3.28 -8.96 -4.42
N VAL A 21 2.94 -7.75 -4.01
CA VAL A 21 1.56 -7.22 -4.17
C VAL A 21 1.51 -6.12 -5.24
N ASP A 22 0.73 -6.32 -6.30
CA ASP A 22 0.47 -5.27 -7.28
C ASP A 22 -0.50 -4.19 -6.75
N SER A 23 -0.40 -2.99 -7.31
CA SER A 23 -1.30 -1.86 -7.01
C SER A 23 -2.78 -2.18 -7.27
N SER A 24 -3.08 -3.05 -8.25
CA SER A 24 -4.46 -3.51 -8.51
C SER A 24 -5.08 -4.21 -7.29
N VAL A 25 -4.33 -5.06 -6.62
CA VAL A 25 -4.78 -5.78 -5.41
C VAL A 25 -4.96 -4.81 -4.24
N LEU A 26 -4.02 -3.89 -4.03
CA LEU A 26 -4.11 -2.88 -2.97
C LEU A 26 -5.37 -2.02 -3.12
N VAL A 27 -5.74 -1.65 -4.35
CA VAL A 27 -6.87 -0.76 -4.62
C VAL A 27 -8.20 -1.52 -4.69
N HIS A 28 -8.24 -2.67 -5.35
CA HIS A 28 -9.49 -3.37 -5.67
C HIS A 28 -9.78 -4.57 -4.77
N ALA A 29 -8.78 -5.16 -4.12
CA ALA A 29 -8.92 -6.36 -3.28
C ALA A 29 -8.38 -6.15 -1.86
N LEU A 30 -8.66 -4.98 -1.27
CA LEU A 30 -8.15 -4.58 0.05
C LEU A 30 -8.55 -5.55 1.17
N TYR A 31 -9.64 -6.30 1.01
CA TYR A 31 -10.04 -7.35 1.97
C TYR A 31 -8.97 -8.45 2.08
N GLN A 32 -8.32 -8.81 0.97
CA GLN A 32 -7.32 -9.86 0.92
C GLN A 32 -6.04 -9.40 1.62
N VAL A 33 -5.63 -8.15 1.37
CA VAL A 33 -4.51 -7.52 2.08
C VAL A 33 -4.75 -7.54 3.59
N LYS A 34 -5.95 -7.12 4.04
CA LYS A 34 -6.32 -7.19 5.46
C LYS A 34 -6.29 -8.62 6.00
N LYS A 35 -6.65 -9.63 5.21
CA LYS A 35 -6.59 -11.06 5.60
C LYS A 35 -5.14 -11.49 5.84
N TRP A 36 -4.23 -11.10 4.96
CA TRP A 36 -2.80 -11.43 5.11
C TRP A 36 -2.12 -10.70 6.28
N CYS A 37 -2.59 -9.50 6.62
CA CYS A 37 -2.12 -8.74 7.77
C CYS A 37 -2.56 -9.31 9.14
N ARG A 38 -3.51 -10.25 9.20
CA ARG A 38 -3.97 -10.83 10.48
C ARG A 38 -2.91 -11.70 11.12
N ASP A 39 -2.96 -11.78 12.45
CA ASP A 39 -2.14 -12.71 13.22
C ASP A 39 -2.45 -14.17 12.87
N GLY A 40 -1.43 -15.03 12.96
CA GLY A 40 -1.52 -16.46 12.60
C GLY A 40 -1.30 -16.76 11.12
N ARG A 41 -1.25 -15.74 10.26
CA ARG A 41 -0.76 -15.88 8.88
C ARG A 41 0.77 -15.95 8.86
N GLN A 42 1.32 -16.70 7.91
CA GLN A 42 2.77 -16.97 7.80
C GLN A 42 3.37 -16.39 6.52
N GLU A 43 2.54 -15.87 5.63
CA GLU A 43 2.97 -15.25 4.38
C GLU A 43 3.67 -13.92 4.66
N ILE A 44 4.79 -13.67 3.97
CA ILE A 44 5.49 -12.38 3.95
C ILE A 44 4.95 -11.59 2.77
N LEU A 45 4.50 -10.36 3.00
CA LEU A 45 4.04 -9.46 1.96
C LEU A 45 5.12 -8.45 1.62
N ILE A 46 5.47 -8.39 0.35
CA ILE A 46 6.36 -7.38 -0.21
C ILE A 46 5.52 -6.40 -1.04
N VAL A 47 5.56 -5.13 -0.66
CA VAL A 47 4.93 -4.04 -1.42
C VAL A 47 6.01 -3.37 -2.29
N PRO A 48 5.91 -3.45 -3.63
CA PRO A 48 6.83 -2.76 -4.53
C PRO A 48 6.79 -1.24 -4.31
N LEU A 49 7.94 -0.58 -4.42
CA LEU A 49 8.02 0.89 -4.28
C LEU A 49 7.14 1.60 -5.32
N GLU A 50 7.03 1.06 -6.54
CA GLU A 50 6.18 1.63 -7.58
C GLU A 50 4.69 1.50 -7.28
N ALA A 51 4.27 0.48 -6.53
CA ALA A 51 2.88 0.36 -6.08
C ALA A 51 2.54 1.48 -5.09
N LEU A 52 3.45 1.82 -4.18
CA LEU A 52 3.30 2.97 -3.26
C LEU A 52 3.22 4.30 -4.04
N ASN A 53 4.13 4.51 -4.99
CA ASN A 53 4.12 5.69 -5.85
C ASN A 53 2.78 5.81 -6.61
N THR A 54 2.26 4.68 -7.11
CA THR A 54 0.95 4.64 -7.78
C THR A 54 -0.19 5.02 -6.82
N LEU A 55 -0.20 4.54 -5.57
CA LEU A 55 -1.19 4.96 -4.57
C LEU A 55 -1.14 6.48 -4.30
N ASP A 56 0.06 7.06 -4.23
CA ASP A 56 0.25 8.50 -4.00
C ASP A 56 -0.27 9.37 -5.14
N LEU A 57 -0.14 8.88 -6.37
CA LEU A 57 -0.70 9.53 -7.55
C LEU A 57 -2.24 9.45 -7.55
N LEU A 58 -2.80 8.33 -7.08
CA LEU A 58 -4.23 8.04 -7.12
C LEU A 58 -5.01 8.63 -5.93
N LYS A 59 -4.38 8.86 -4.79
CA LYS A 59 -5.05 9.34 -3.56
C LYS A 59 -5.49 10.81 -3.60
N LYS A 60 -5.40 11.49 -4.74
CA LYS A 60 -5.82 12.89 -4.95
C LYS A 60 -7.28 12.95 -5.44
N GLY A 61 -8.04 13.96 -4.99
CA GLY A 61 -9.45 14.16 -5.37
C GLY A 61 -10.46 13.33 -4.55
N THR A 62 -11.72 13.27 -4.98
CA THR A 62 -12.82 12.66 -4.21
C THR A 62 -13.40 11.40 -4.85
N SER A 63 -12.82 10.93 -5.96
CA SER A 63 -13.27 9.74 -6.67
C SER A 63 -13.23 8.47 -5.79
N THR A 64 -14.05 7.48 -6.12
CA THR A 64 -14.06 6.18 -5.44
C THR A 64 -12.68 5.51 -5.49
N LEU A 65 -11.99 5.64 -6.63
CA LEU A 65 -10.60 5.22 -6.80
C LEU A 65 -9.66 5.90 -5.79
N ALA A 66 -9.76 7.22 -5.63
CA ALA A 66 -8.96 7.96 -4.66
C ALA A 66 -9.26 7.57 -3.21
N GLN A 67 -10.54 7.31 -2.89
CA GLN A 67 -10.94 6.83 -1.56
C GLN A 67 -10.34 5.45 -1.26
N ARG A 68 -10.38 4.52 -2.23
CA ARG A 68 -9.75 3.18 -2.10
C ARG A 68 -8.23 3.29 -1.95
N ALA A 69 -7.58 4.12 -2.77
CA ALA A 69 -6.14 4.36 -2.66
C ALA A 69 -5.73 4.89 -1.28
N ARG A 70 -6.49 5.85 -0.72
CA ARG A 70 -6.27 6.33 0.67
C ARG A 70 -6.45 5.24 1.71
N ALA A 71 -7.47 4.40 1.55
CA ALA A 71 -7.71 3.29 2.47
C ALA A 71 -6.55 2.29 2.45
N ALA A 72 -6.03 1.98 1.25
CA ALA A 72 -4.84 1.15 1.07
C ALA A 72 -3.60 1.77 1.74
N SER A 73 -3.30 3.05 1.46
CA SER A 73 -2.17 3.76 2.07
C SER A 73 -2.22 3.72 3.60
N ARG A 74 -3.38 4.02 4.21
CA ARG A 74 -3.55 3.99 5.68
C ARG A 74 -3.30 2.61 6.28
N ILE A 75 -3.72 1.54 5.60
CA ILE A 75 -3.48 0.17 6.07
C ILE A 75 -1.98 -0.15 5.98
N LEU A 76 -1.31 0.24 4.89
CA LEU A 76 0.12 0.02 4.76
C LEU A 76 0.90 0.81 5.80
N GLU A 77 0.57 2.09 6.04
CA GLU A 77 1.17 2.91 7.11
C GLU A 77 1.01 2.27 8.50
N ALA A 78 -0.14 1.65 8.78
CA ALA A 78 -0.38 0.99 10.07
C ALA A 78 0.32 -0.37 10.22
N GLN A 79 0.69 -1.01 9.11
CA GLN A 79 1.22 -2.38 9.11
C GLN A 79 2.73 -2.41 8.88
N VAL A 80 3.26 -1.59 7.97
CA VAL A 80 4.69 -1.53 7.69
C VAL A 80 5.43 -1.03 8.95
N GLY A 81 6.47 -1.75 9.35
CA GLY A 81 7.26 -1.46 10.56
C GLY A 81 6.63 -1.95 11.86
N THR A 82 5.32 -2.23 11.90
CA THR A 82 4.64 -2.83 13.06
C THR A 82 4.50 -4.35 12.91
N ASN A 83 4.09 -4.80 11.72
CA ASN A 83 3.98 -6.21 11.37
C ASN A 83 5.24 -6.63 10.59
N PRO A 84 6.13 -7.47 11.16
CA PRO A 84 7.41 -7.82 10.54
C PRO A 84 7.25 -8.59 9.22
N ARG A 85 6.06 -9.13 8.93
CA ARG A 85 5.75 -9.82 7.67
C ARG A 85 5.38 -8.86 6.54
N ILE A 86 4.96 -7.63 6.84
CA ILE A 86 4.57 -6.65 5.82
C ILE A 86 5.73 -5.69 5.60
N ARG A 87 6.37 -5.82 4.46
CA ARG A 87 7.59 -5.08 4.11
C ARG A 87 7.40 -4.31 2.82
N VAL A 88 8.16 -3.24 2.71
CA VAL A 88 8.33 -2.51 1.45
C VAL A 88 9.60 -3.04 0.78
N GLN A 89 9.57 -3.13 -0.54
CA GLN A 89 10.75 -3.44 -1.36
C GLN A 89 11.92 -2.50 -0.99
N GLN A 90 13.13 -3.06 -0.85
CA GLN A 90 14.35 -2.27 -0.63
C GLN A 90 14.79 -1.58 -1.93
N ASP A 91 15.51 -0.46 -1.83
CA ASP A 91 15.90 0.34 -3.00
C ASP A 91 16.81 -0.42 -3.98
N ASP A 92 17.60 -1.38 -3.50
CA ASP A 92 18.48 -2.25 -4.27
C ASP A 92 17.88 -3.63 -4.58
N ALA A 93 16.67 -3.91 -4.07
CA ALA A 93 15.96 -5.17 -4.29
C ALA A 93 15.24 -5.19 -5.65
N PHE A 94 16.01 -5.10 -6.74
CA PHE A 94 15.49 -5.18 -8.10
C PHE A 94 16.45 -5.90 -9.05
N VAL A 95 15.88 -6.50 -10.10
CA VAL A 95 16.64 -7.03 -11.24
C VAL A 95 16.49 -6.06 -12.40
N PHE A 96 17.56 -5.79 -13.15
CA PHE A 96 17.47 -4.99 -14.37
C PHE A 96 16.53 -5.65 -15.40
N TRP A 97 15.67 -4.85 -16.01
CA TRP A 97 14.66 -5.33 -16.98
C TRP A 97 15.26 -6.18 -18.09
N ASP A 98 16.41 -5.78 -18.62
CA ASP A 98 17.09 -6.46 -19.73
C ASP A 98 17.68 -7.83 -19.33
N LYS A 99 17.78 -8.12 -18.03
CA LYS A 99 18.22 -9.42 -17.52
C LYS A 99 17.07 -10.42 -17.31
N ILE A 100 15.84 -10.02 -17.57
CA ILE A 100 14.66 -10.88 -17.43
C ILE A 100 14.42 -11.62 -18.74
N SER A 101 14.38 -12.95 -18.69
CA SER A 101 14.01 -13.79 -19.84
C SER A 101 12.49 -13.80 -20.02
N PHE A 102 12.01 -13.53 -21.23
CA PHE A 102 10.58 -13.57 -21.57
C PHE A 102 10.30 -14.68 -22.59
N LYS A 103 9.29 -15.52 -22.35
CA LYS A 103 8.99 -16.74 -23.15
C LYS A 103 8.57 -16.46 -24.62
N ASP A 104 7.92 -15.33 -24.89
CA ASP A 104 7.28 -15.04 -26.18
C ASP A 104 8.11 -14.14 -27.11
N LEU A 105 9.31 -13.75 -26.70
CA LEU A 105 10.19 -12.96 -27.56
C LEU A 105 11.05 -13.94 -28.35
N PRO A 106 11.02 -13.92 -29.69
CA PRO A 106 11.95 -14.72 -30.48
C PRO A 106 13.34 -14.34 -29.98
N ALA A 107 14.10 -15.33 -29.51
CA ALA A 107 15.46 -15.12 -29.06
C ALA A 107 16.19 -14.51 -30.26
N THR A 108 16.45 -13.19 -30.20
CA THR A 108 17.34 -12.53 -31.15
C THR A 108 18.62 -13.35 -31.10
N THR A 109 18.91 -14.03 -32.21
CA THR A 109 20.09 -14.87 -32.35
C THR A 109 21.29 -14.08 -31.86
N ALA A 110 22.19 -14.73 -31.12
CA ALA A 110 23.33 -14.10 -30.43
C ALA A 110 24.21 -13.19 -31.33
N ALA A 111 24.06 -13.25 -32.65
CA ALA A 111 24.69 -12.38 -33.63
C ALA A 111 24.18 -10.91 -33.62
N GLU A 112 22.96 -10.62 -33.17
CA GLU A 112 22.41 -9.25 -33.10
C GLU A 112 22.52 -8.62 -31.69
N ALA A 113 22.89 -9.41 -30.68
CA ALA A 113 23.08 -8.93 -29.31
C ALA A 113 24.28 -7.96 -29.16
N ASP A 114 25.23 -7.99 -30.10
CA ASP A 114 26.41 -7.12 -30.11
C ASP A 114 26.09 -5.68 -30.59
N ALA A 115 24.88 -5.43 -31.12
CA ALA A 115 24.43 -4.11 -31.55
C ALA A 115 23.68 -3.31 -30.46
N GLY A 116 23.57 -3.84 -29.23
CA GLY A 116 22.97 -3.11 -28.09
C GLY A 116 21.47 -2.80 -28.22
N GLN A 117 20.77 -3.36 -29.21
CA GLN A 117 19.33 -3.18 -29.39
C GLN A 117 18.56 -4.31 -28.68
N ALA A 118 18.01 -3.99 -27.51
CA ALA A 118 17.07 -4.86 -26.83
C ALA A 118 15.88 -5.20 -27.76
N PRO A 119 15.32 -6.42 -27.68
CA PRO A 119 14.23 -6.85 -28.55
C PRO A 119 13.08 -5.83 -28.49
N PHE A 120 12.68 -5.34 -29.68
CA PHE A 120 11.78 -4.19 -29.91
C PHE A 120 10.46 -4.26 -29.12
N ASN A 121 10.00 -5.45 -28.73
CA ASN A 121 8.79 -5.65 -27.94
C ASN A 121 9.00 -5.54 -26.41
N ALA A 122 10.19 -5.85 -25.89
CA ALA A 122 10.55 -5.61 -24.48
C ALA A 122 10.79 -4.12 -24.18
N ALA A 123 11.21 -3.36 -25.20
CA ALA A 123 11.51 -1.94 -25.10
C ALA A 123 10.26 -1.03 -24.98
N ASN A 124 9.06 -1.56 -25.24
CA ASN A 124 7.82 -0.78 -25.24
C ASN A 124 6.99 -0.90 -23.95
N SER A 125 7.45 -1.66 -22.95
CA SER A 125 6.73 -1.74 -21.68
C SER A 125 6.86 -0.42 -20.89
N PRO A 126 5.78 0.09 -20.26
CA PRO A 126 5.86 1.29 -19.44
C PRO A 126 6.80 1.11 -18.24
N GLU A 127 7.48 2.18 -17.82
CA GLU A 127 8.45 2.13 -16.72
C GLU A 127 7.84 1.59 -15.41
N TRP A 128 6.64 2.04 -15.05
CA TRP A 128 5.96 1.60 -13.83
C TRP A 128 5.75 0.07 -13.81
N LEU A 129 5.45 -0.50 -14.98
CA LEU A 129 5.24 -1.93 -15.13
C LEU A 129 6.56 -2.69 -14.98
N ARG A 130 7.63 -2.16 -15.60
CA ARG A 130 8.97 -2.76 -15.48
C ARG A 130 9.38 -2.87 -14.02
N ARG A 131 9.24 -1.78 -13.25
CA ARG A 131 9.62 -1.73 -11.83
C ARG A 131 8.90 -2.79 -11.00
N THR A 132 7.59 -2.98 -11.19
CA THR A 132 6.80 -4.01 -10.49
C THR A 132 7.29 -5.43 -10.82
N ILE A 133 7.52 -5.72 -12.11
CA ILE A 133 7.99 -7.05 -12.55
C ILE A 133 9.43 -7.31 -12.10
N CYS A 134 10.30 -6.30 -12.16
CA CYS A 134 11.68 -6.35 -11.68
C CYS A 134 11.76 -6.65 -10.17
N CYS A 135 10.85 -6.05 -9.38
CA CYS A 135 10.71 -6.36 -7.95
C CYS A 135 10.31 -7.82 -7.74
N ALA A 136 9.25 -8.28 -8.42
CA ALA A 136 8.78 -9.65 -8.28
C ALA A 136 9.85 -10.69 -8.69
N ARG A 137 10.60 -10.42 -9.76
CA ARG A 137 11.69 -11.28 -10.21
C ARG A 137 12.84 -11.34 -9.20
N TRP A 138 13.19 -10.21 -8.59
CA TRP A 138 14.22 -10.16 -7.55
C TRP A 138 13.84 -11.01 -6.34
N GLU A 139 12.59 -10.92 -5.88
CA GLU A 139 12.10 -11.70 -4.75
C GLU A 139 12.14 -13.21 -5.06
N MET A 140 11.80 -13.62 -6.29
CA MET A 140 11.92 -15.03 -6.70
C MET A 140 13.36 -15.56 -6.63
N THR A 141 14.35 -14.76 -7.04
CA THR A 141 15.76 -15.20 -7.03
C THR A 141 16.40 -15.11 -5.66
N ASN A 142 15.95 -14.17 -4.80
CA ASN A 142 16.57 -13.89 -3.50
C ASN A 142 15.80 -14.47 -2.32
N ALA A 143 14.64 -15.09 -2.52
CA ALA A 143 13.89 -15.75 -1.45
C ALA A 143 14.68 -16.84 -0.73
N GLN A 144 15.68 -17.45 -1.39
CA GLN A 144 16.57 -18.45 -0.81
C GLN A 144 17.75 -17.85 -0.04
N SER A 145 18.02 -16.55 -0.20
CA SER A 145 19.12 -15.88 0.48
C SER A 145 18.77 -15.62 1.94
N PRO A 146 19.60 -16.05 2.91
CA PRO A 146 19.30 -15.96 4.34
C PRO A 146 19.25 -14.53 4.90
N THR A 147 19.55 -13.51 4.09
CA THR A 147 19.45 -12.09 4.46
C THR A 147 18.02 -11.65 4.75
N THR A 148 17.02 -12.31 4.17
CA THR A 148 15.59 -12.06 4.44
C THR A 148 15.11 -12.66 5.76
N SER A 149 15.87 -13.64 6.29
CA SER A 149 15.57 -14.41 7.51
C SER A 149 16.23 -13.83 8.77
N ALA A 150 17.05 -12.77 8.64
CA ALA A 150 17.84 -12.23 9.74
C ALA A 150 17.04 -11.47 10.83
N ALA A 151 15.72 -11.32 10.67
CA ALA A 151 14.86 -10.63 11.65
C ALA A 151 14.06 -11.56 12.57
N GLN A 152 14.18 -12.88 12.47
CA GLN A 152 13.51 -13.81 13.39
C GLN A 152 14.52 -14.71 14.10
N GLY A 153 14.89 -14.29 15.31
CA GLY A 153 15.53 -15.17 16.27
C GLY A 153 14.60 -16.33 16.63
N GLN A 154 15.20 -17.52 16.70
CA GLN A 154 14.76 -18.72 17.43
C GLN A 154 13.35 -19.27 17.11
N ALA A 155 13.29 -20.35 16.35
CA ALA A 155 13.02 -21.70 16.87
C ALA A 155 12.70 -22.69 15.74
N GLY A 156 13.49 -23.77 15.64
CA GLY A 156 13.03 -25.05 15.08
C GLY A 156 12.70 -25.11 13.59
N ALA A 157 13.61 -24.69 12.69
CA ALA A 157 13.45 -24.99 11.27
C ALA A 157 13.81 -26.45 10.99
N ALA A 158 12.81 -27.32 11.02
CA ALA A 158 12.87 -28.60 10.31
C ALA A 158 13.19 -28.29 8.84
N LYS A 159 14.35 -28.73 8.37
CA LYS A 159 14.79 -28.63 6.98
C LYS A 159 13.77 -29.34 6.10
N THR A 160 12.89 -28.57 5.49
CA THR A 160 12.19 -29.00 4.28
C THR A 160 13.01 -28.44 3.12
N ASP A 161 13.57 -29.31 2.29
CA ASP A 161 14.41 -28.97 1.13
C ASP A 161 13.60 -28.28 -0.01
N GLN A 162 12.45 -27.69 0.29
CA GLN A 162 11.62 -27.02 -0.70
C GLN A 162 12.00 -25.55 -0.79
N ALA A 163 12.32 -25.12 -2.02
CA ALA A 163 12.50 -23.71 -2.33
C ALA A 163 11.24 -22.92 -1.93
N PRO A 164 11.38 -21.73 -1.33
CA PRO A 164 10.24 -20.92 -0.91
C PRO A 164 9.38 -20.55 -2.13
N LYS A 165 8.07 -20.74 -1.99
CA LYS A 165 7.08 -20.39 -3.00
C LYS A 165 6.88 -18.88 -2.99
N VAL A 166 7.35 -18.21 -4.04
CA VAL A 166 7.17 -16.76 -4.26
C VAL A 166 6.12 -16.56 -5.34
N VAL A 167 5.14 -15.70 -5.08
CA VAL A 167 4.07 -15.36 -6.05
C VAL A 167 3.87 -13.86 -6.15
N LEU A 168 3.45 -13.39 -7.32
CA LEU A 168 2.97 -12.02 -7.55
C LEU A 168 1.43 -12.02 -7.53
N ALA A 169 0.86 -11.34 -6.54
CA ALA A 169 -0.57 -11.15 -6.42
C ALA A 169 -1.05 -10.06 -7.37
N VAL A 170 -2.02 -10.40 -8.22
CA VAL A 170 -2.60 -9.52 -9.24
C VAL A 170 -4.11 -9.74 -9.31
N LEU A 171 -4.85 -8.72 -9.73
CA LEU A 171 -6.30 -8.82 -9.88
C LEU A 171 -6.68 -9.78 -11.03
N ALA A 172 -7.57 -10.74 -10.77
CA ALA A 172 -8.00 -11.74 -11.74
C ALA A 172 -8.77 -11.14 -12.93
N SER A 173 -9.50 -10.04 -12.70
CA SER A 173 -10.35 -9.40 -13.72
C SER A 173 -10.37 -7.89 -13.54
N SER A 174 -10.27 -7.15 -14.65
CA SER A 174 -10.36 -5.69 -14.60
C SER A 174 -11.77 -5.25 -14.17
N PRO A 175 -11.91 -4.33 -13.21
CA PRO A 175 -13.20 -3.88 -12.68
C PRO A 175 -14.05 -3.13 -13.72
N SER A 176 -13.47 -2.68 -14.83
CA SER A 176 -14.19 -1.96 -15.90
C SER A 176 -15.21 -2.82 -16.65
N HIS A 177 -15.07 -4.16 -16.66
CA HIS A 177 -16.02 -5.06 -17.30
C HIS A 177 -17.33 -5.29 -16.50
N MET A 178 -17.40 -4.82 -15.25
CA MET A 178 -18.59 -4.99 -14.41
C MET A 178 -19.70 -3.95 -14.71
N SER A 179 -19.44 -3.00 -15.60
CA SER A 179 -20.41 -1.98 -16.04
C SER A 179 -21.31 -2.46 -17.19
N GLY A 180 -21.59 -3.77 -17.24
CA GLY A 180 -22.59 -4.33 -18.14
C GLY A 180 -23.99 -3.97 -17.64
N ALA A 181 -24.38 -2.71 -17.79
CA ALA A 181 -25.79 -2.34 -17.69
C ALA A 181 -26.53 -3.15 -18.74
N LYS A 182 -27.33 -4.14 -18.31
CA LYS A 182 -28.35 -4.79 -19.14
C LYS A 182 -29.18 -3.66 -19.75
N ARG A 183 -28.92 -3.35 -21.02
CA ARG A 183 -29.82 -2.52 -21.81
C ARG A 183 -31.16 -3.26 -21.87
N PRO A 184 -32.28 -2.63 -21.49
CA PRO A 184 -33.58 -3.21 -21.78
C PRO A 184 -33.73 -3.33 -23.30
N ASP A 185 -34.13 -4.50 -23.75
CA ASP A 185 -34.44 -4.80 -25.15
C ASP A 185 -35.48 -3.82 -25.68
N GLY A 186 -35.17 -3.15 -26.79
CA GLY A 186 -36.14 -2.35 -27.54
C GLY A 186 -35.65 -0.96 -27.93
N SER A 187 -34.88 -0.87 -29.02
CA SER A 187 -35.07 0.09 -30.12
C SER A 187 -33.84 0.13 -31.04
N ASP A 188 -34.05 -0.23 -32.30
CA ASP A 188 -33.12 -0.04 -33.41
C ASP A 188 -33.00 1.46 -33.73
N VAL A 189 -32.05 2.15 -33.09
CA VAL A 189 -31.49 3.39 -33.65
C VAL A 189 -30.00 3.40 -33.36
N SER A 190 -29.20 3.19 -34.40
CA SER A 190 -27.74 3.33 -34.41
C SER A 190 -27.32 4.71 -33.87
N PRO A 191 -26.66 4.79 -32.70
CA PRO A 191 -26.03 6.03 -32.27
C PRO A 191 -24.59 6.00 -32.75
N VAL A 192 -24.22 7.02 -33.53
CA VAL A 192 -22.81 7.36 -33.79
C VAL A 192 -22.10 7.42 -32.43
N PRO A 193 -21.04 6.62 -32.17
CA PRO A 193 -20.33 6.67 -30.91
C PRO A 193 -19.58 8.00 -30.83
N LEU A 194 -20.19 8.98 -30.17
CA LEU A 194 -19.48 10.16 -29.73
C LEU A 194 -18.35 9.70 -28.80
N PRO A 195 -17.10 10.16 -28.99
CA PRO A 195 -16.02 9.86 -28.07
C PRO A 195 -16.41 10.41 -26.70
N VAL A 196 -16.81 9.52 -25.79
CA VAL A 196 -17.09 9.86 -24.39
C VAL A 196 -15.74 10.25 -23.80
N THR A 197 -15.46 11.55 -23.79
CA THR A 197 -14.34 12.11 -23.06
C THR A 197 -14.58 11.83 -21.58
N ASN A 198 -14.02 10.73 -21.07
CA ASN A 198 -13.91 10.46 -19.64
C ASN A 198 -12.98 11.51 -19.02
N LEU A 199 -13.47 12.75 -18.92
CA LEU A 199 -12.77 13.95 -18.43
C LEU A 199 -12.36 13.84 -16.94
N SER A 200 -12.73 12.76 -16.26
CA SER A 200 -12.50 12.54 -14.83
C SER A 200 -11.71 11.26 -14.52
N ALA A 201 -11.35 10.45 -15.51
CA ALA A 201 -10.52 9.28 -15.26
C ALA A 201 -9.09 9.75 -14.92
N SER A 202 -8.54 9.27 -13.81
CA SER A 202 -7.16 9.62 -13.44
C SER A 202 -6.24 9.09 -14.54
N LYS A 203 -5.29 9.90 -15.01
CA LYS A 203 -4.28 9.47 -16.00
C LYS A 203 -3.49 8.22 -15.58
N HIS A 204 -3.56 7.86 -14.30
CA HIS A 204 -2.89 6.71 -13.69
C HIS A 204 -3.82 5.53 -13.40
N GLU A 205 -5.11 5.64 -13.67
CA GLU A 205 -6.09 4.55 -13.48
C GLU A 205 -5.69 3.23 -14.19
N PRO A 206 -5.09 3.25 -15.40
CA PRO A 206 -4.64 2.01 -16.05
C PRO A 206 -3.62 1.19 -15.23
N ARG A 207 -2.90 1.82 -14.30
CA ARG A 207 -1.92 1.14 -13.44
C ARG A 207 -2.59 0.17 -12.46
N THR A 208 -3.87 0.40 -12.12
CA THR A 208 -4.64 -0.42 -11.17
C THR A 208 -5.46 -1.53 -11.80
N ALA A 209 -5.45 -1.66 -13.12
CA ALA A 209 -6.21 -2.70 -13.80
C ALA A 209 -5.60 -4.11 -13.62
N GLY A 210 -4.30 -4.22 -13.33
CA GLY A 210 -3.58 -5.50 -13.18
C GLY A 210 -3.31 -6.25 -14.49
N THR A 211 -4.06 -5.99 -15.57
CA THR A 211 -3.98 -6.75 -16.83
C THR A 211 -2.60 -6.73 -17.48
N LEU A 212 -1.93 -5.57 -17.52
CA LEU A 212 -0.58 -5.49 -18.08
C LEU A 212 0.45 -6.21 -17.19
N VAL A 213 0.30 -6.10 -15.87
CA VAL A 213 1.16 -6.81 -14.90
C VAL A 213 1.02 -8.31 -15.06
N TYR A 214 -0.22 -8.80 -15.16
CA TYR A 214 -0.53 -10.21 -15.41
C TYR A 214 0.16 -10.75 -16.67
N GLN A 215 -0.02 -10.05 -17.80
CA GLN A 215 0.54 -10.47 -19.09
C GLN A 215 2.07 -10.53 -19.06
N TRP A 216 2.72 -9.50 -18.51
CA TRP A 216 4.18 -9.43 -18.46
C TRP A 216 4.78 -10.37 -17.43
N ALA A 217 4.12 -10.59 -16.29
CA ALA A 217 4.53 -11.57 -15.29
C ALA A 217 4.47 -13.00 -15.83
N THR A 218 3.40 -13.35 -16.57
CA THR A 218 3.28 -14.65 -17.25
C THR A 218 4.43 -14.87 -18.23
N ARG A 219 4.77 -13.83 -19.02
CA ARG A 219 5.90 -13.88 -19.96
C ARG A 219 7.25 -14.02 -19.26
N ALA A 220 7.42 -13.37 -18.11
CA ALA A 220 8.62 -13.41 -17.27
C ALA A 220 8.74 -14.68 -16.40
N ASP A 221 7.82 -15.64 -16.57
CA ASP A 221 7.77 -16.86 -15.77
C ASP A 221 7.66 -16.61 -14.26
N ILE A 222 6.87 -15.60 -13.88
CA ILE A 222 6.59 -15.28 -12.49
C ILE A 222 5.30 -15.99 -12.09
N ALA A 223 5.34 -16.75 -10.98
CA ALA A 223 4.15 -17.41 -10.47
C ALA A 223 3.11 -16.37 -10.01
N LEU A 224 1.87 -16.51 -10.47
CA LEU A 224 0.80 -15.56 -10.22
C LEU A 224 -0.17 -16.09 -9.16
N LEU A 225 -0.65 -15.18 -8.32
CA LEU A 225 -1.78 -15.41 -7.42
C LEU A 225 -2.91 -14.46 -7.84
N GLU A 226 -3.91 -14.99 -8.54
CA GLU A 226 -5.06 -14.23 -9.00
C GLU A 226 -6.02 -13.96 -7.83
N ILE A 227 -6.36 -12.69 -7.63
CA ILE A 227 -7.26 -12.25 -6.55
C ILE A 227 -8.52 -11.64 -7.15
N ASP A 228 -9.67 -12.02 -6.62
CA ASP A 228 -10.95 -11.45 -7.01
C ASP A 228 -11.12 -10.02 -6.49
N PRO A 229 -11.72 -9.10 -7.28
CA PRO A 229 -12.04 -7.77 -6.80
C PRO A 229 -13.06 -7.82 -5.65
N SER A 230 -12.92 -6.88 -4.72
CA SER A 230 -13.92 -6.66 -3.67
C SER A 230 -15.25 -6.33 -4.32
N ALA A 231 -16.31 -7.07 -3.96
CA ALA A 231 -17.66 -6.74 -4.40
C ALA A 231 -17.98 -5.28 -4.06
N PRO A 232 -18.64 -4.53 -4.96
CA PRO A 232 -19.11 -3.20 -4.64
C PRO A 232 -20.07 -3.30 -3.46
N VAL A 233 -19.71 -2.68 -2.32
CA VAL A 233 -20.59 -2.64 -1.15
C VAL A 233 -21.88 -1.93 -1.60
N PRO A 234 -23.05 -2.59 -1.53
CA PRO A 234 -24.29 -1.96 -1.93
C PRO A 234 -24.53 -0.72 -1.05
N PRO A 235 -25.09 0.37 -1.62
CA PRO A 235 -25.25 1.65 -0.92
C PRO A 235 -26.10 1.57 0.37
N HIS A 236 -26.83 0.47 0.60
CA HIS A 236 -27.63 0.23 1.80
C HIS A 236 -26.91 -0.47 2.96
N GLN A 237 -25.63 -0.80 2.83
CA GLN A 237 -24.82 -1.39 3.91
C GLN A 237 -23.60 -0.55 4.30
N GLN A 238 -23.58 0.74 3.96
CA GLN A 238 -22.74 1.64 4.75
C GLN A 238 -23.29 1.61 6.18
N PRO A 239 -22.49 1.22 7.19
CA PRO A 239 -22.93 1.37 8.56
C PRO A 239 -23.27 2.85 8.71
N ALA A 240 -24.55 3.13 8.94
CA ALA A 240 -24.99 4.46 9.34
C ALA A 240 -24.00 4.90 10.42
N VAL A 241 -23.31 6.01 10.18
CA VAL A 241 -22.53 6.66 11.22
C VAL A 241 -23.53 6.90 12.34
N SER A 242 -23.53 6.02 13.34
CA SER A 242 -24.47 6.08 14.43
C SER A 242 -24.38 7.50 14.98
N PRO A 243 -25.47 8.28 14.99
CA PRO A 243 -25.45 9.54 15.69
C PRO A 243 -25.12 9.19 17.15
N ARG A 244 -24.12 9.89 17.70
CA ARG A 244 -23.71 9.81 19.11
C ARG A 244 -24.91 9.49 20.00
N PRO A 245 -24.83 8.50 20.90
CA PRO A 245 -25.90 8.28 21.85
C PRO A 245 -26.04 9.53 22.73
N SER A 246 -27.15 10.24 22.57
CA SER A 246 -27.64 11.15 23.60
C SER A 246 -27.86 10.35 24.89
N PRO A 247 -27.47 10.88 26.07
CA PRO A 247 -27.67 10.18 27.33
C PRO A 247 -29.16 10.19 27.65
N ARG A 248 -29.82 9.04 27.49
CA ARG A 248 -31.20 8.83 27.92
C ARG A 248 -31.17 8.35 29.37
N ALA A 249 -31.92 9.08 30.19
CA ALA A 249 -32.15 8.85 31.61
C ALA A 249 -32.56 7.39 31.92
N SER A 250 -32.01 6.85 33.00
CA SER A 250 -32.60 5.75 33.76
C SER A 250 -32.77 6.16 35.21
N SER A 251 -34.01 6.03 35.69
CA SER A 251 -34.48 6.04 37.08
C SER A 251 -33.52 5.39 38.07
N GLU A 252 -33.25 6.07 39.18
CA GLU A 252 -33.72 5.73 40.55
C GLU A 252 -33.05 4.48 41.13
N ASP A 253 -31.96 4.66 41.88
CA ASP A 253 -32.01 4.63 43.35
C ASP A 253 -30.69 5.10 43.98
N GLU A 254 -30.78 5.51 45.24
CA GLU A 254 -29.68 5.84 46.18
C GLU A 254 -28.93 7.18 46.07
N ARG A 255 -29.55 8.15 46.74
CA ARG A 255 -29.02 9.32 47.43
C ARG A 255 -27.75 9.01 48.27
N PRO A 256 -26.76 9.92 48.35
CA PRO A 256 -26.74 10.78 49.54
C PRO A 256 -26.51 12.28 49.24
N LYS A 257 -27.17 13.09 50.06
CA LYS A 257 -27.19 14.55 50.11
C LYS A 257 -25.77 15.16 50.12
N ARG A 258 -25.52 16.15 49.24
CA ARG A 258 -24.55 17.22 49.51
C ARG A 258 -25.22 18.59 49.35
N PRO A 259 -24.99 19.53 50.28
CA PRO A 259 -25.69 20.80 50.31
C PRO A 259 -24.95 21.88 49.50
N ASN A 260 -25.75 22.82 48.98
CA ASN A 260 -25.44 24.24 48.79
C ASN A 260 -24.39 24.68 47.76
N GLY A 261 -24.85 25.52 46.82
CA GLY A 261 -24.00 26.41 46.02
C GLY A 261 -24.71 26.92 44.76
N ARG A 262 -25.74 27.77 44.89
CA ARG A 262 -25.68 29.22 44.63
C ARG A 262 -25.11 29.63 43.26
N GLY A 263 -26.00 30.12 42.40
CA GLY A 263 -25.75 31.20 41.43
C GLY A 263 -25.12 30.73 40.11
N ARG A 264 -25.38 31.35 38.96
CA ARG A 264 -26.12 32.56 38.61
C ARG A 264 -26.56 32.41 37.15
N ARG A 265 -27.71 33.01 36.84
CA ARG A 265 -28.17 33.42 35.51
C ARG A 265 -27.04 34.14 34.75
N ASN A 266 -26.94 33.98 33.42
CA ASN A 266 -27.43 35.03 32.52
C ASN A 266 -27.43 34.60 31.06
N SER A 267 -28.56 34.89 30.43
CA SER A 267 -28.79 35.12 29.01
C SER A 267 -28.01 36.33 28.49
N ASN A 268 -27.64 36.33 27.21
CA ASN A 268 -28.05 37.33 26.18
C ASN A 268 -26.99 37.65 25.12
N LEU A 269 -27.50 37.66 23.88
CA LEU A 269 -27.30 38.64 22.81
C LEU A 269 -25.96 38.68 22.04
N ALA A 270 -26.12 38.52 20.72
CA ALA A 270 -25.21 38.80 19.61
C ALA A 270 -24.94 40.33 19.44
N PRO A 271 -24.44 40.84 18.29
CA PRO A 271 -23.42 40.40 17.33
C PRO A 271 -22.30 41.48 17.18
N ASN A 272 -21.36 41.26 16.26
CA ASN A 272 -20.75 42.24 15.34
C ASN A 272 -19.21 42.38 15.34
N ALA A 273 -18.70 42.39 14.11
CA ALA A 273 -17.49 43.03 13.58
C ALA A 273 -16.08 42.63 14.06
N GLY A 274 -15.28 42.15 13.09
CA GLY A 274 -14.01 42.79 12.77
C GLY A 274 -12.72 42.06 13.15
N GLY A 275 -12.07 41.47 12.15
CA GLY A 275 -10.62 41.59 11.92
C GLY A 275 -9.64 40.90 12.88
N GLY A 276 -8.73 40.10 12.31
CA GLY A 276 -7.43 39.82 12.95
C GLY A 276 -7.06 38.35 12.96
N ALA A 277 -6.10 38.00 12.10
CA ALA A 277 -5.25 36.85 12.31
C ALA A 277 -4.63 36.91 13.72
N GLY A 278 -4.64 35.80 14.45
CA GLY A 278 -4.14 35.77 15.82
C GLY A 278 -3.74 34.35 16.21
N LEU A 279 -2.47 34.04 15.99
CA LEU A 279 -1.72 32.91 16.50
C LEU A 279 -2.25 32.41 17.85
N VAL A 280 -2.46 31.09 17.93
CA VAL A 280 -2.51 30.39 19.20
C VAL A 280 -1.15 30.56 19.86
N GLU A 281 -1.05 31.48 20.82
CA GLU A 281 0.14 31.68 21.63
C GLU A 281 0.47 30.36 22.32
N ARG A 282 1.62 29.78 21.95
CA ARG A 282 2.13 28.58 22.61
C ARG A 282 2.61 28.99 24.01
N PRO A 283 2.35 28.18 25.05
CA PRO A 283 2.80 28.47 26.42
C PRO A 283 4.31 28.77 26.48
N PRO A 284 4.77 29.69 27.36
CA PRO A 284 6.17 30.13 27.43
C PRO A 284 7.19 28.98 27.55
N ALA A 285 6.80 27.89 28.23
CA ALA A 285 7.62 26.69 28.38
C ALA A 285 7.96 26.00 27.03
N VAL A 286 7.09 26.12 26.02
CA VAL A 286 7.30 25.51 24.70
C VAL A 286 8.25 26.35 23.84
N MET A 287 8.26 27.69 24.02
CA MET A 287 9.23 28.55 23.33
C MET A 287 10.64 28.34 23.85
N ALA A 288 10.83 28.24 25.17
CA ALA A 288 12.14 27.99 25.77
C ALA A 288 12.75 26.64 25.33
N MET A 289 11.90 25.63 25.11
CA MET A 289 12.36 24.30 24.70
C MET A 289 12.78 24.26 23.22
N MET A 290 12.15 25.06 22.35
CA MET A 290 12.59 25.19 20.96
C MET A 290 13.89 26.00 20.82
N GLU A 291 14.17 26.91 21.75
CA GLU A 291 15.40 27.71 21.76
C GLU A 291 16.64 26.88 22.18
N MET A 292 16.50 25.93 23.11
CA MET A 292 17.62 25.07 23.54
C MET A 292 18.03 24.01 22.50
N VAL A 293 17.12 23.59 21.61
CA VAL A 293 17.42 22.58 20.57
C VAL A 293 18.07 23.21 19.33
N ALA A 294 17.99 24.54 19.19
CA ALA A 294 18.48 25.27 18.04
C ALA A 294 19.93 25.76 18.17
N GLN A 295 20.69 25.39 19.22
CA GLN A 295 22.12 25.71 19.27
C GLN A 295 22.95 24.69 18.47
N PRO A 296 23.55 25.07 17.33
CA PRO A 296 24.56 24.26 16.68
C PRO A 296 25.86 24.41 17.47
N GLY A 297 26.30 23.33 18.13
CA GLY A 297 27.60 23.29 18.78
C GLY A 297 28.76 23.51 17.78
N PRO A 298 29.94 23.93 18.25
CA PRO A 298 31.12 24.12 17.40
C PRO A 298 31.72 22.75 17.08
N GLY A 299 31.18 22.07 16.06
CA GLY A 299 31.56 20.71 15.71
C GLY A 299 31.56 20.48 14.20
N LYS A 300 32.69 20.82 13.57
CA LYS A 300 33.20 20.32 12.27
C LYS A 300 32.18 20.23 11.13
N VAL A 301 32.03 21.33 10.39
CA VAL A 301 31.37 21.38 9.09
C VAL A 301 32.26 20.67 8.06
N VAL A 302 31.85 19.49 7.61
CA VAL A 302 32.46 18.78 6.47
C VAL A 302 31.89 19.40 5.19
N ARG A 303 32.71 20.17 4.46
CA ARG A 303 32.36 20.68 3.13
C ARG A 303 32.61 19.58 2.10
N LEU A 304 31.55 18.93 1.64
CA LEU A 304 31.59 18.09 0.44
C LEU A 304 31.43 18.97 -0.79
N LEU A 305 32.51 19.21 -1.52
CA LEU A 305 32.48 19.79 -2.85
C LEU A 305 32.02 18.72 -3.86
N ALA A 306 31.18 19.12 -4.80
CA ALA A 306 30.66 18.30 -5.87
C ALA A 306 31.74 17.93 -6.91
N ARG A 307 32.79 17.21 -6.50
CA ARG A 307 33.68 16.41 -7.35
C ARG A 307 34.65 15.58 -6.49
N GLY A 308 34.18 14.48 -5.91
CA GLY A 308 34.93 13.23 -5.77
C GLY A 308 36.33 13.17 -5.13
N GLU A 309 36.83 14.17 -4.39
CA GLU A 309 38.09 14.02 -3.63
C GLU A 309 37.89 14.33 -2.14
N LYS A 310 38.32 13.37 -1.32
CA LYS A 310 38.18 13.33 0.14
C LYS A 310 39.51 13.84 0.74
N LEU A 311 39.46 14.93 1.50
CA LEU A 311 40.58 15.39 2.32
C LEU A 311 40.47 14.73 3.70
N ASP A 312 41.49 13.96 4.07
CA ASP A 312 41.63 13.45 5.44
C ASP A 312 42.11 14.58 6.36
N PRO A 313 41.53 14.70 7.58
CA PRO A 313 41.96 15.71 8.54
C PRO A 313 43.22 15.24 9.29
N ASP A 314 44.32 15.99 9.13
CA ASP A 314 45.54 15.85 9.94
C ASP A 314 45.31 16.31 11.41
N PRO A 315 46.18 15.87 12.36
CA PRO A 315 45.87 15.71 13.79
C PRO A 315 45.66 17.00 14.60
#